data_AF-A0A7Y4WXL3-F1
#
_entry.id   AF-A0A7Y4WXL3-F1
#
_cell.length_a   1.000
_cell.length_b   1.000
_cell.length_c   1.000
_cell.angle_alpha   90.00
_cell.angle_beta   90.00
_cell.angle_gamma   90.00
#
_symmetry.space_group_name_H-M   'P 1'
#
loop_
_entity.id
_entity.type
_entity.pdbx_description
1 polymer ?
#
loop_
_entity_poly.entity_id
_entity_poly.type
_entity_poly.pdbx_seq_one_letter_code
_entity_poly.pdbx_strand_id
1 'polypeptide(L)'
;MMHCPQCGQQQVSEETKFCSRCGFQLGIVGELLHHGGTLPQLADIQRKKTFFNKKNGVVFSVIWFIFFTMFLTSIWGIVGIEELAGVCAVTGVFGALTILISSLVMLPSSKSYLVMPPPPLQRPQAQPAGLYGTPASPGLPPQRQEPAGVYHAPQGGWRAPDTGDLVERGSVIENTTKLLKRDEQ
;
A
#
# COMPACT_ATOMS: atom_id res chain seq x y z
N MET A 1 -12.57 -10.66 -26.81
CA MET A 1 -12.86 -11.87 -26.01
C MET A 1 -12.03 -11.80 -24.74
N MET A 2 -12.67 -11.59 -23.59
CA MET A 2 -11.98 -11.49 -22.31
C MET A 2 -11.91 -12.88 -21.64
N HIS A 3 -10.77 -13.20 -21.05
CA HIS A 3 -10.54 -14.47 -20.35
C HIS A 3 -10.41 -14.18 -18.86
N CYS A 4 -10.95 -15.07 -18.02
CA CYS A 4 -10.78 -14.94 -16.57
C CYS A 4 -9.30 -15.19 -16.20
N PRO A 5 -8.62 -14.29 -15.47
CA PRO A 5 -7.22 -14.47 -15.12
C PRO A 5 -6.98 -15.60 -14.11
N GLN A 6 -8.02 -16.02 -13.37
CA GLN A 6 -7.91 -17.09 -12.37
C GLN A 6 -8.16 -18.49 -12.95
N CYS A 7 -9.07 -18.64 -13.92
CA CYS A 7 -9.45 -19.96 -14.43
C CYS A 7 -9.31 -20.14 -15.94
N GLY A 8 -8.88 -19.10 -16.67
CA GLY A 8 -8.64 -19.13 -18.12
C GLY A 8 -9.90 -19.29 -18.98
N GLN A 9 -11.09 -19.38 -18.38
CA GLN A 9 -12.34 -19.53 -19.11
C GLN A 9 -12.67 -18.26 -19.91
N GLN A 10 -13.18 -18.48 -21.12
CA GLN A 10 -13.59 -17.42 -22.02
C GLN A 10 -14.96 -16.91 -21.58
N GLN A 11 -15.06 -15.62 -21.25
CA GLN A 11 -16.36 -15.04 -20.92
C GLN A 11 -17.22 -14.96 -22.18
N VAL A 12 -18.40 -15.57 -22.11
CA VAL A 12 -19.39 -15.59 -23.20
C VAL A 12 -20.22 -14.30 -23.24
N SER A 13 -20.23 -13.51 -22.15
CA SER A 13 -20.94 -12.22 -22.08
C SER A 13 -20.18 -11.20 -21.22
N GLU A 14 -20.03 -9.99 -21.77
CA GLU A 14 -19.33 -8.84 -21.18
C GLU A 14 -20.11 -8.20 -20.02
N GLU A 15 -21.41 -8.48 -19.88
CA GLU A 15 -22.23 -7.93 -18.79
C GLU A 15 -22.11 -8.70 -17.46
N THR A 16 -21.44 -9.85 -17.46
CA THR A 16 -21.33 -10.68 -16.25
C THR A 16 -20.22 -10.17 -15.32
N LYS A 17 -20.63 -9.60 -14.18
CA LYS A 17 -19.71 -9.09 -13.14
C LYS A 17 -18.91 -10.18 -12.42
N PHE A 18 -19.24 -11.46 -12.65
CA PHE A 18 -18.63 -12.61 -11.99
C PHE A 18 -18.29 -13.73 -13.00
N CYS A 19 -17.18 -14.43 -12.77
CA CYS A 19 -16.90 -15.67 -13.48
C CYS A 19 -17.81 -16.80 -12.97
N SER A 20 -18.52 -17.47 -13.88
CA SER A 20 -19.42 -18.60 -13.55
C SER A 20 -18.71 -19.81 -12.94
N ARG A 21 -17.39 -19.97 -13.18
CA ARG A 21 -16.62 -21.14 -12.74
C ARG A 21 -15.90 -20.95 -11.40
N CYS A 22 -15.28 -19.79 -11.20
CA CYS A 22 -14.49 -19.51 -9.98
C CYS A 22 -15.08 -18.41 -9.08
N GLY A 23 -16.21 -17.80 -9.47
CA GLY A 23 -16.85 -16.74 -8.68
C GLY A 23 -16.08 -15.41 -8.62
N PHE A 24 -14.98 -15.30 -9.35
CA PHE A 24 -14.12 -14.11 -9.32
C PHE A 24 -14.83 -12.89 -9.89
N GLN A 25 -14.75 -11.75 -9.18
CA GLN A 25 -15.35 -10.48 -9.61
C GLN A 25 -14.55 -9.86 -10.75
N LEU A 26 -15.13 -9.88 -11.95
CA LEU A 26 -14.51 -9.36 -13.16
C LEU A 26 -14.84 -7.89 -13.42
N GLY A 27 -15.80 -7.30 -12.68
CA GLY A 27 -16.18 -5.89 -12.85
C GLY A 27 -15.01 -4.92 -12.62
N ILE A 28 -14.29 -5.06 -11.50
CA ILE A 28 -13.14 -4.20 -11.16
C ILE A 28 -11.97 -4.47 -12.11
N VAL A 29 -11.73 -5.74 -12.45
CA VAL A 29 -10.61 -6.11 -13.34
C VAL A 29 -10.88 -5.66 -14.77
N GLY A 30 -12.12 -5.69 -15.23
CA GLY A 30 -12.51 -5.15 -16.53
C GLY A 30 -12.22 -3.66 -16.60
N GLU A 31 -12.64 -2.88 -15.60
CA GLU A 31 -12.33 -1.45 -15.51
C GLU A 31 -10.81 -1.21 -15.47
N LEU A 32 -10.07 -2.01 -14.70
CA LEU A 32 -8.61 -1.94 -14.62
C LEU A 32 -7.94 -2.25 -15.97
N LEU A 33 -8.44 -3.26 -16.70
CA LEU A 33 -7.92 -3.64 -18.02
C LEU A 33 -8.25 -2.57 -19.06
N HIS A 34 -9.47 -2.01 -19.02
CA HIS A 34 -9.91 -0.93 -19.91
C HIS A 34 -9.10 0.35 -19.71
N HIS A 35 -8.73 0.67 -18.47
CA HIS A 35 -7.91 1.84 -18.12
C HIS A 35 -6.40 1.54 -18.04
N GLY A 36 -5.94 0.44 -18.66
CA GLY A 36 -4.51 0.16 -18.82
C GLY A 36 -3.75 -0.03 -17.50
N GLY A 37 -4.41 -0.54 -16.47
CA GLY A 37 -3.83 -0.79 -15.16
C GLY A 37 -4.03 0.34 -14.13
N THR A 38 -4.84 1.36 -14.44
CA THR A 38 -5.10 2.48 -13.53
C THR A 38 -6.56 2.54 -13.08
N LEU A 39 -6.80 2.63 -11.76
CA LEU A 39 -8.12 2.90 -11.20
C LEU A 39 -8.28 4.41 -11.03
N PRO A 40 -9.02 5.12 -11.92
CA PRO A 40 -9.20 6.56 -11.80
C PRO A 40 -9.86 6.94 -10.47
N GLN A 41 -10.76 6.08 -9.97
CA GLN A 41 -11.46 6.31 -8.71
C GLN A 41 -10.52 6.28 -7.48
N LEU A 42 -9.48 5.43 -7.48
CA LEU A 42 -8.46 5.43 -6.41
C LEU A 42 -7.48 6.58 -6.58
N ALA A 43 -7.13 6.92 -7.82
CA ALA A 43 -6.25 8.05 -8.12
C ALA A 43 -6.86 9.36 -7.64
N ASP A 44 -8.17 9.57 -7.79
CA ASP A 44 -8.86 10.77 -7.31
C ASP A 44 -8.98 10.84 -5.79
N ILE A 45 -9.17 9.70 -5.12
CA ILE A 45 -9.17 9.65 -3.64
C ILE A 45 -7.76 9.90 -3.10
N GLN A 46 -6.70 9.39 -3.75
CA GLN A 46 -5.32 9.72 -3.40
C GLN A 46 -4.91 11.14 -3.79
N ARG A 47 -5.47 11.71 -4.88
CA ARG A 47 -5.22 13.10 -5.31
C ARG A 47 -5.94 14.11 -4.45
N LYS A 48 -7.00 13.74 -3.74
CA LYS A 48 -7.66 14.61 -2.77
C LYS A 48 -6.68 14.84 -1.63
N LYS A 49 -5.79 15.80 -1.85
CA LYS A 49 -4.75 16.29 -0.95
C LYS A 49 -5.40 16.44 0.42
N THR A 50 -5.11 15.50 1.30
CA THR A 50 -5.59 15.54 2.68
C THR A 50 -4.97 16.80 3.27
N PHE A 51 -5.77 17.85 3.35
CA PHE A 51 -5.33 19.17 3.82
C PHE A 51 -4.71 19.08 5.23
N PHE A 52 -5.13 18.05 5.97
CA PHE A 52 -4.64 17.65 7.27
C PHE A 52 -3.58 16.55 7.18
N ASN A 53 -2.32 16.96 7.01
CA ASN A 53 -1.15 16.12 7.28
C ASN A 53 -0.69 16.31 8.74
N LYS A 54 -0.16 15.27 9.40
CA LYS A 54 0.31 15.35 10.81
C LYS A 54 1.23 16.54 11.05
N LYS A 55 2.10 16.84 10.07
CA LYS A 55 3.02 17.97 10.11
C LYS A 55 2.29 19.32 10.11
N ASN A 56 1.23 19.45 9.31
CA ASN A 56 0.44 20.67 9.23
C ASN A 56 -0.35 20.90 10.51
N GLY A 57 -0.90 19.86 11.13
CA GLY A 57 -1.64 19.99 12.38
C GLY A 57 -0.76 20.39 13.57
N VAL A 58 0.48 19.89 13.64
CA VAL A 58 1.46 20.35 14.64
C VAL A 58 1.86 21.80 14.40
N VAL A 59 2.18 22.18 13.16
CA VAL A 59 2.50 23.58 12.82
C VAL A 59 1.33 24.50 13.14
N PHE A 60 0.10 24.08 12.83
CA PHE A 60 -1.12 24.83 13.16
C PHE A 60 -1.31 25.00 14.67
N SER A 61 -1.06 23.95 15.47
CA SER A 61 -1.10 24.03 16.94
C SER A 61 -0.08 25.03 17.50
N VAL A 62 1.17 25.01 17.00
CA VAL A 62 2.21 25.94 17.44
C VAL A 62 1.85 27.38 17.08
N ILE A 63 1.35 27.61 15.85
CA ILE A 63 0.89 28.94 15.42
C ILE A 63 -0.29 29.39 16.29
N TRP A 64 -1.25 28.51 16.57
CA TRP A 64 -2.39 28.80 17.43
C TRP A 64 -1.95 29.19 18.84
N PHE A 65 -1.01 28.43 19.42
CA PHE A 65 -0.43 28.72 20.73
C PHE A 65 0.18 30.12 20.75
N ILE A 66 1.08 30.43 19.80
CA ILE A 66 1.76 31.72 19.73
C ILE A 66 0.75 32.86 19.54
N PHE A 67 -0.21 32.69 18.64
CA PHE A 67 -1.22 33.72 18.36
C PHE A 67 -2.09 34.04 19.59
N PHE A 68 -2.63 33.03 20.27
CA PHE A 68 -3.49 33.28 21.42
C PHE A 68 -2.70 33.71 22.67
N THR A 69 -1.53 33.12 22.93
CA THR A 69 -0.78 33.34 24.18
C THR A 69 0.22 34.48 24.15
N MET A 70 0.73 34.86 22.98
CA MET A 70 1.70 35.96 22.84
C MET A 70 1.09 37.18 22.16
N PHE A 71 0.20 37.00 21.19
CA PHE A 71 -0.38 38.13 20.46
C PHE A 71 -1.66 38.64 21.14
N LEU A 72 -2.67 37.79 21.33
CA LEU A 72 -3.95 38.23 21.91
C LEU A 72 -3.81 38.67 23.37
N THR A 73 -3.14 37.90 24.21
CA THR A 73 -2.90 38.25 25.62
C THR A 73 -2.23 39.61 25.77
N SER A 74 -1.21 39.92 24.98
CA SER A 74 -0.52 41.22 25.02
C SER A 74 -1.43 42.35 24.58
N ILE A 75 -2.24 42.17 23.53
CA ILE A 75 -3.20 43.18 23.09
C ILE A 75 -4.23 43.46 24.19
N TRP A 76 -4.84 42.42 24.75
CA TRP A 76 -5.86 42.57 25.81
C TRP A 76 -5.27 43.13 27.11
N GLY A 77 -4.02 42.79 27.42
CA GLY A 77 -3.28 43.37 28.53
C GLY A 77 -3.08 44.88 28.39
N ILE A 78 -2.77 45.37 27.18
CA ILE A 78 -2.62 46.81 26.91
C ILE A 78 -3.96 47.55 27.03
N VAL A 79 -5.07 46.91 26.63
CA VAL A 79 -6.42 47.49 26.75
C VAL A 79 -6.89 47.53 28.22
N GLY A 80 -6.21 46.83 29.13
CA GLY A 80 -6.53 46.80 30.57
C GLY A 80 -7.67 45.86 30.94
N ILE A 81 -7.99 44.88 30.08
CA ILE A 81 -9.03 43.88 30.34
C ILE A 81 -8.35 42.57 30.72
N GLU A 82 -7.92 42.49 31.98
CA GLU A 82 -7.14 41.37 32.51
C GLU A 82 -7.90 40.03 32.45
N GLU A 83 -9.22 40.04 32.62
CA GLU A 83 -10.06 38.85 32.52
C GLU A 83 -9.97 38.21 31.12
N LEU A 84 -10.06 39.01 30.05
CA LEU A 84 -9.93 38.51 28.68
C LEU A 84 -8.52 38.04 28.38
N ALA A 85 -7.50 38.71 28.91
CA ALA A 85 -6.11 38.27 28.76
C ALA A 85 -5.91 36.88 29.40
N GLY A 86 -6.44 36.67 30.61
CA GLY A 86 -6.44 35.36 31.27
C GLY A 86 -7.16 34.28 30.46
N VAL A 87 -8.38 34.57 29.99
CA VAL A 87 -9.15 33.63 29.16
C VAL A 87 -8.43 33.31 27.85
N CYS A 88 -7.79 34.28 27.21
CA CYS A 88 -7.00 34.04 26.00
C CYS A 88 -5.77 33.17 26.27
N ALA A 89 -5.08 33.37 27.39
CA ALA A 89 -3.94 32.55 27.78
C ALA A 89 -4.36 31.09 28.02
N VAL A 90 -5.42 30.86 28.79
CA VAL A 90 -5.97 29.52 29.05
C VAL A 90 -6.41 28.88 27.74
N THR A 91 -7.19 29.59 26.92
CA THR A 91 -7.69 29.09 25.63
C THR A 91 -6.54 28.80 24.66
N GLY A 92 -5.47 29.61 24.68
CA GLY A 92 -4.28 29.38 23.87
C GLY A 92 -3.54 28.10 24.24
N VAL A 93 -3.31 27.88 25.54
CA VAL A 93 -2.63 26.66 26.06
C VAL A 93 -3.48 25.42 25.81
N PHE A 94 -4.72 25.40 26.31
CA PHE A 94 -5.59 24.22 26.22
C PHE A 94 -6.05 23.97 24.78
N GLY A 95 -6.33 25.02 24.01
CA GLY A 95 -6.69 24.93 22.61
C GLY A 95 -5.55 24.36 21.77
N ALA A 96 -4.33 24.87 21.93
CA ALA A 96 -3.17 24.34 21.23
C ALA A 96 -2.90 22.86 21.58
N LEU A 97 -3.01 22.50 22.86
CA LEU A 97 -2.85 21.11 23.32
C LEU A 97 -3.90 20.19 22.70
N THR A 98 -5.17 20.61 22.67
CA THR A 98 -6.27 19.84 22.08
C THR A 98 -6.09 19.66 20.58
N ILE A 99 -5.65 20.71 19.87
CA ILE A 99 -5.32 20.66 18.45
C ILE A 99 -4.12 19.73 18.20
N LEU A 100 -3.10 19.76 19.06
CA LEU A 100 -1.93 18.89 18.95
C LEU A 100 -2.30 17.42 19.16
N ILE A 101 -3.08 17.11 20.19
CA ILE A 101 -3.55 15.75 20.48
C ILE A 101 -4.45 15.25 19.35
N SER A 102 -5.41 16.06 18.90
CA SER A 102 -6.29 15.67 17.78
C SER A 102 -5.50 15.45 16.49
N SER A 103 -4.47 16.27 16.23
CA SER A 103 -3.55 16.07 15.11
C SER A 103 -2.73 14.78 15.22
N LEU A 104 -2.40 14.32 16.44
CA LEU A 104 -1.63 13.10 16.64
C LEU A 104 -2.50 11.84 16.52
N VAL A 105 -3.74 11.90 17.01
CA VAL A 105 -4.69 10.79 17.08
C VAL A 105 -5.47 10.60 15.78
N MET A 106 -6.05 11.66 15.20
CA MET A 106 -6.94 11.51 14.04
C MET A 106 -6.23 11.46 12.70
N LEU A 107 -5.04 12.06 12.57
CA LEU A 107 -4.40 12.13 11.26
C LEU A 107 -3.59 10.86 11.00
N PRO A 108 -3.64 10.28 9.79
CA PRO A 108 -2.74 9.21 9.41
C PRO A 108 -1.31 9.76 9.31
N SER A 109 -0.33 9.00 9.81
CA SER A 109 1.07 9.35 9.63
C SER A 109 1.39 9.31 8.14
N SER A 110 1.85 10.42 7.57
CA SER A 110 2.21 10.53 6.16
C SER A 110 3.51 9.78 5.88
N LYS A 111 3.55 8.48 6.16
CA LYS A 111 4.41 7.57 5.42
C LYS A 111 3.72 7.40 4.08
N SER A 112 3.95 8.36 3.19
CA SER A 112 3.71 8.17 1.76
C SER A 112 4.56 6.98 1.37
N TYR A 113 3.97 5.78 1.35
CA TYR A 113 4.50 4.71 0.53
C TYR A 113 4.53 5.31 -0.86
N LEU A 114 5.73 5.66 -1.31
CA LEU A 114 5.98 5.97 -2.71
C LEU A 114 5.46 4.76 -3.47
N VAL A 115 4.27 4.90 -4.03
CA VAL A 115 3.85 4.09 -5.16
C VAL A 115 4.84 4.50 -6.24
N MET A 116 5.93 3.75 -6.31
CA MET A 116 6.86 3.82 -7.42
C MET A 116 6.00 3.67 -8.67
N PRO A 117 5.98 4.65 -9.58
CA PRO A 117 5.31 4.45 -10.85
C PRO A 117 5.91 3.18 -11.45
N PRO A 118 5.09 2.24 -11.97
CA PRO A 118 5.63 1.07 -12.65
C PRO A 118 6.63 1.59 -13.69
N PRO A 119 7.86 1.04 -13.73
CA PRO A 119 8.86 1.49 -14.68
C PRO A 119 8.22 1.48 -16.07
N PRO A 120 8.42 2.52 -16.89
CA PRO A 120 7.89 2.51 -18.24
C PRO A 120 8.37 1.21 -18.90
N LEU A 121 7.42 0.41 -19.42
CA LEU A 121 7.75 -0.74 -20.24
C LEU A 121 8.46 -0.22 -21.48
N GLN A 122 9.79 -0.14 -21.39
CA GLN A 122 10.68 0.23 -22.47
C GLN A 122 10.52 -0.84 -23.55
N ARG A 123 9.72 -0.55 -24.58
CA ARG A 123 9.74 -1.33 -25.83
C ARG A 123 11.19 -1.35 -26.30
N PRO A 124 11.80 -2.51 -26.59
CA PRO A 124 13.17 -2.54 -27.11
C PRO A 124 13.18 -1.83 -28.47
N GLN A 125 13.66 -0.59 -28.51
CA GLN A 125 14.03 0.03 -29.77
C GLN A 125 15.32 -0.63 -30.23
N ALA A 126 15.27 -1.29 -31.39
CA ALA A 126 16.46 -1.74 -32.09
C ALA A 126 17.27 -0.50 -32.51
N GLN A 127 18.35 -0.21 -31.79
CA GLN A 127 19.35 0.78 -32.20
C GLN A 127 20.64 0.06 -32.63
N PRO A 128 21.22 0.40 -33.79
CA PRO A 128 22.46 -0.22 -34.25
C PRO A 128 23.64 0.24 -33.39
N ALA A 129 24.46 -0.73 -32.98
CA ALA A 129 25.59 -0.56 -32.09
C ALA A 129 26.69 0.33 -32.69
N GLY A 130 26.92 1.48 -32.05
CA GLY A 130 28.10 2.32 -32.23
C GLY A 130 29.13 2.04 -31.13
N LEU A 131 30.33 1.70 -31.57
CA LEU A 131 31.56 1.40 -30.85
C LEU A 131 32.04 2.60 -29.98
N TYR A 132 32.34 2.38 -28.69
CA TYR A 132 33.47 2.95 -27.88
C TYR A 132 33.17 2.87 -26.36
N GLY A 133 34.05 2.23 -25.58
CA GLY A 133 34.23 2.49 -24.13
C GLY A 133 33.69 1.45 -23.13
N THR A 134 34.58 0.57 -22.66
CA THR A 134 34.56 -0.40 -21.53
C THR A 134 33.88 0.04 -20.19
N PRO A 135 33.60 -0.87 -19.21
CA PRO A 135 33.86 -2.31 -19.14
C PRO A 135 32.60 -3.19 -18.95
N ALA A 136 32.69 -4.42 -19.42
CA ALA A 136 31.67 -5.46 -19.25
C ALA A 136 31.48 -5.84 -17.77
N SER A 137 30.32 -5.53 -17.19
CA SER A 137 29.78 -6.37 -16.12
C SER A 137 29.57 -7.79 -16.67
N PRO A 138 29.84 -8.85 -15.90
CA PRO A 138 29.52 -10.21 -16.34
C PRO A 138 28.00 -10.30 -16.51
N GLY A 139 27.54 -10.18 -17.74
CA GLY A 139 26.17 -10.46 -18.12
C GLY A 139 25.83 -11.89 -17.74
N LEU A 140 24.56 -12.13 -17.41
CA LEU A 140 24.05 -13.46 -17.14
C LEU A 140 24.51 -14.44 -18.22
N PRO A 141 24.85 -15.68 -17.85
CA PRO A 141 25.28 -16.68 -18.81
C PRO A 141 24.21 -16.83 -19.91
N PRO A 142 24.61 -17.06 -21.17
CA PRO A 142 23.69 -17.18 -22.27
C PRO A 142 22.64 -18.24 -21.95
N GLN A 143 21.37 -17.92 -22.21
CA GLN A 143 20.22 -18.77 -21.98
C GLN A 143 20.38 -20.07 -22.77
N ARG A 144 20.90 -21.11 -22.10
CA ARG A 144 21.09 -22.44 -22.67
C ARG A 144 19.72 -23.11 -22.73
N GLN A 145 19.16 -23.23 -23.93
CA GLN A 145 17.93 -23.98 -24.15
C GLN A 145 18.25 -25.47 -24.09
N GLU A 146 18.20 -26.06 -22.90
CA GLU A 146 18.24 -27.51 -22.77
C GLU A 146 16.85 -28.07 -23.11
N PRO A 147 16.73 -28.97 -24.10
CA PRO A 147 15.44 -29.55 -24.46
C PRO A 147 14.88 -30.37 -23.30
N ALA A 148 13.57 -30.27 -23.07
CA ALA A 148 12.87 -30.87 -21.94
C ALA A 148 13.08 -32.40 -21.78
N GLY A 149 13.58 -33.08 -22.81
CA GLY A 149 13.93 -34.51 -22.76
C GLY A 149 15.19 -34.84 -21.94
N VAL A 150 16.01 -33.85 -21.58
CA VAL A 150 17.24 -34.03 -20.77
C VAL A 150 17.02 -33.71 -19.29
N TYR A 151 15.82 -33.21 -18.93
CA TYR A 151 15.50 -32.87 -17.54
C TYR A 151 15.14 -34.14 -16.75
N HIS A 152 16.10 -34.67 -15.99
CA HIS A 152 15.84 -35.71 -15.00
C HIS A 152 15.49 -35.05 -13.66
N ALA A 153 14.29 -35.32 -13.14
CA ALA A 153 13.94 -34.95 -11.78
C ALA A 153 14.94 -35.60 -10.82
N PRO A 154 15.48 -34.87 -9.83
CA PRO A 154 16.44 -35.43 -8.88
C PRO A 154 15.79 -36.58 -8.12
N GLN A 155 16.28 -37.80 -8.35
CA GLN A 155 15.94 -38.96 -7.53
C GLN A 155 16.75 -38.89 -6.23
N GLY A 156 16.31 -38.00 -5.35
CA GLY A 156 16.92 -37.79 -4.04
C GLY A 156 16.09 -36.76 -3.30
N GLY A 157 15.57 -37.16 -2.13
CA GLY A 157 14.66 -36.32 -1.33
C GLY A 157 15.25 -34.93 -1.11
N TRP A 158 14.58 -33.93 -1.68
CA TRP A 158 14.89 -32.52 -1.44
C TRP A 158 14.79 -32.25 0.06
N ARG A 159 15.94 -32.09 0.73
CA ARG A 159 15.98 -31.42 2.03
C ARG A 159 16.05 -29.93 1.77
N ALA A 160 14.96 -29.24 2.14
CA ALA A 160 14.92 -27.79 2.13
C ALA A 160 16.00 -27.24 3.11
N PRO A 161 16.67 -26.12 2.77
CA PRO A 161 17.58 -25.45 3.70
C PRO A 161 16.83 -25.01 4.97
N ASP A 162 17.48 -25.14 6.13
CA ASP A 162 16.96 -24.81 7.48
C ASP A 162 16.70 -23.30 7.66
N THR A 163 15.74 -22.75 6.92
CA THR A 163 15.04 -21.52 7.29
C THR A 163 13.80 -21.95 8.07
N GLY A 164 13.88 -21.84 9.40
CA GLY A 164 12.93 -22.36 10.40
C GLY A 164 11.52 -21.75 10.41
N ASP A 165 10.94 -21.45 9.24
CA ASP A 165 9.60 -20.86 9.10
C ASP A 165 8.71 -21.61 8.09
N LEU A 166 9.15 -22.79 7.66
CA LEU A 166 8.37 -23.72 6.83
C LEU A 166 8.28 -25.07 7.54
N VAL A 167 7.82 -25.06 8.79
CA VAL A 167 7.25 -26.25 9.42
C VAL A 167 5.98 -26.58 8.66
N GLU A 168 5.89 -27.83 8.19
CA GLU A 168 4.71 -28.46 7.60
C GLU A 168 3.41 -27.89 8.18
N ARG A 169 2.63 -27.18 7.34
CA ARG A 169 1.24 -26.91 7.69
C ARG A 169 0.50 -28.23 7.67
N GLY A 170 0.24 -28.78 8.86
CA GLY A 170 -0.59 -29.96 9.05
C GLY A 170 -1.88 -29.83 8.25
N SER A 171 -2.17 -30.90 7.50
CA SER A 171 -3.34 -30.93 6.62
C SER A 171 -4.62 -30.70 7.44
N VAL A 172 -5.50 -29.83 6.96
CA VAL A 172 -6.71 -29.33 7.68
C VAL A 172 -7.74 -30.44 7.98
N ILE A 173 -7.47 -31.68 7.55
CA ILE A 173 -8.29 -32.88 7.78
C ILE A 173 -8.00 -33.58 9.12
N GLU A 174 -6.86 -33.31 9.77
CA GLU A 174 -6.47 -34.00 11.02
C GLU A 174 -7.10 -33.35 12.27
N ASN A 175 -7.39 -32.05 12.23
CA ASN A 175 -7.88 -31.32 13.40
C ASN A 175 -9.40 -31.45 13.59
N THR A 176 -10.17 -31.67 12.53
CA THR A 176 -11.64 -31.79 12.59
C THR A 176 -12.11 -33.18 13.05
N THR A 177 -11.33 -34.24 12.82
CA THR A 177 -11.65 -35.60 13.29
C THR A 177 -11.36 -35.80 14.78
N LYS A 178 -10.54 -34.95 15.39
CA LYS A 178 -10.24 -35.01 16.83
C LYS A 178 -11.36 -34.43 17.71
N LEU A 179 -12.18 -33.53 17.16
CA LEU A 179 -13.33 -32.94 17.87
C LEU A 179 -14.50 -33.94 17.96
N LEU A 180 -14.74 -34.73 16.92
CA LEU A 180 -15.81 -35.75 16.95
C LEU A 180 -15.57 -36.87 17.97
N LYS A 181 -14.32 -37.31 18.17
CA LYS A 181 -13.99 -38.36 19.14
C LYS A 181 -14.08 -37.91 20.61
N ARG A 182 -14.16 -36.60 20.85
CA ARG A 182 -14.18 -36.04 22.21
C ARG A 182 -15.60 -35.89 22.77
N ASP A 183 -16.61 -35.92 21.90
CA ASP A 183 -18.02 -35.84 22.28
C ASP A 183 -18.65 -37.23 22.56
N GLU A 184 -17.92 -38.33 22.32
CA GLU A 184 -18.36 -39.71 22.57
C GLU A 184 -17.90 -40.28 23.92
N GLN A 185 -17.33 -39.46 24.81
CA GLN A 185 -16.84 -39.86 26.14
C GLN A 185 -17.54 -39.15 27.30
#